data_AF-A0A1Y1I0G7-F1
#
_entry.id   AF-A0A1Y1I0G7-F1
#
_cell.length_a   1.000
_cell.length_b   1.000
_cell.length_c   1.000
_cell.angle_alpha   90.00
_cell.angle_beta   90.00
_cell.angle_gamma   90.00
#
_symmetry.space_group_name_H-M   'P 1'
#
loop_
_entity.id
_entity.type
_entity.pdbx_description
1 polymer ?
#
loop_
_entity_poly.entity_id
_entity_poly.type
_entity_poly.pdbx_seq_one_letter_code
_entity_poly.pdbx_strand_id
1 'polypeptide(L)'
;MATSIAATRAALFGSIALQTAPRQQSNHNGSLPLAWPSLGESHFLAGARRVPAGRQCSRQLPRQKQTARAAIVPERAAEVKWDAKRKVLVDANVRSVAPKEARRLVNEEGYRFLDVRPDYDYKEAHPEDSSNVQLYRAIQDWTPYKIIRRAGFAFFGIFKGTEENPSFIEDVRATFPEKDAKIIVACTAGGSTRPSANFPEGKQSRSLIAAYYLVVDGYKNVLHLDNGLMAYFSEELPANFGSDN
;
A
#
# COMPACT_ATOMS: atom_id res chain seq x y z
N MET A 1 -55.85 26.91 -38.18
CA MET A 1 -54.56 27.60 -38.36
C MET A 1 -53.48 26.63 -37.89
N ALA A 2 -52.91 25.78 -38.75
CA ALA A 2 -51.70 26.04 -39.55
C ALA A 2 -50.57 26.65 -38.67
N THR A 3 -49.37 26.09 -38.50
CA THR A 3 -48.50 25.44 -39.50
C THR A 3 -47.37 24.67 -38.80
N SER A 4 -46.94 23.56 -39.43
CA SER A 4 -45.74 22.76 -39.21
C SER A 4 -44.46 23.51 -39.60
N ILE A 5 -43.33 23.30 -38.90
CA ILE A 5 -41.98 23.29 -39.52
C ILE A 5 -41.14 22.18 -38.87
N ALA A 6 -41.02 21.08 -39.59
CA ALA A 6 -39.91 20.13 -39.49
C ALA A 6 -38.68 20.72 -40.20
N ALA A 7 -37.48 20.47 -39.67
CA ALA A 7 -36.23 20.73 -40.37
C ALA A 7 -35.28 19.54 -40.25
N THR A 8 -35.18 18.83 -41.37
CA THR A 8 -34.28 17.73 -41.69
C THR A 8 -32.93 18.25 -42.22
N ARG A 9 -31.79 17.77 -41.70
CA ARG A 9 -30.50 17.61 -42.44
C ARG A 9 -29.72 16.48 -41.73
N ALA A 10 -29.68 15.24 -42.20
CA ALA A 10 -28.97 14.71 -43.36
C ALA A 10 -27.43 14.80 -43.26
N ALA A 11 -26.85 13.65 -42.87
CA ALA A 11 -25.61 13.00 -43.31
C ALA A 11 -24.29 13.80 -43.34
N LEU A 12 -23.25 13.21 -42.75
CA LEU A 12 -22.02 12.87 -43.47
C LEU A 12 -21.34 11.68 -42.77
N PHE A 13 -21.35 10.54 -43.46
CA PHE A 13 -20.55 9.36 -43.18
C PHE A 13 -19.06 9.70 -43.36
N GLY A 14 -18.24 9.36 -42.37
CA GLY A 14 -16.79 9.37 -42.46
C GLY A 14 -16.24 8.03 -41.96
N SER A 15 -16.25 7.03 -42.82
CA SER A 15 -15.49 5.79 -42.64
C SER A 15 -14.00 6.12 -42.72
N ILE A 16 -13.26 5.88 -41.63
CA ILE A 16 -11.79 5.86 -41.67
C ILE A 16 -11.33 4.44 -41.36
N ALA A 17 -10.50 3.97 -42.27
CA ALA A 17 -10.08 2.60 -42.47
C ALA A 17 -9.33 1.99 -41.29
N LEU A 18 -9.55 0.69 -41.12
CA LEU A 18 -8.63 -0.27 -40.52
C LEU A 18 -7.18 0.03 -40.95
N GLN A 19 -6.30 0.24 -39.97
CA GLN A 19 -4.88 -0.05 -40.13
C GLN A 19 -4.49 -1.12 -39.11
N THR A 20 -4.44 -2.35 -39.60
CA THR A 20 -3.81 -3.49 -38.96
C THR A 20 -2.30 -3.36 -39.14
N ALA A 21 -1.57 -3.15 -38.04
CA ALA A 21 -0.12 -3.21 -38.01
C ALA A 21 0.36 -4.64 -37.66
N PRO A 22 1.54 -5.06 -38.16
CA PRO A 22 1.84 -6.47 -38.40
C PRO A 22 2.32 -7.24 -37.17
N ARG A 23 1.88 -8.50 -37.16
CA ARG A 23 2.39 -9.66 -36.43
C ARG A 23 3.91 -9.79 -36.60
N GLN A 24 4.68 -9.51 -35.54
CA GLN A 24 6.09 -9.91 -35.48
C GLN A 24 6.16 -11.41 -35.19
N GLN A 25 6.62 -12.15 -36.19
CA GLN A 25 6.91 -13.58 -36.12
C GLN A 25 8.12 -13.85 -35.23
N SER A 26 7.97 -14.94 -34.50
CA SER A 26 8.98 -15.74 -33.82
C SER A 26 10.24 -15.95 -34.65
N ASN A 27 11.40 -15.73 -34.04
CA ASN A 27 12.63 -16.35 -34.49
C ASN A 27 13.02 -17.50 -33.57
N HIS A 28 13.41 -18.56 -34.25
CA HIS A 28 13.77 -19.87 -33.76
C HIS A 28 15.20 -19.91 -33.17
N ASN A 29 15.47 -21.06 -32.55
CA ASN A 29 16.76 -21.73 -32.42
C ASN A 29 17.61 -21.40 -31.20
N GLY A 30 17.73 -22.41 -30.32
CA GLY A 30 18.72 -22.47 -29.26
C GLY A 30 18.57 -23.69 -28.36
N SER A 31 18.38 -24.87 -28.96
CA SER A 31 18.37 -26.15 -28.26
C SER A 31 19.79 -26.59 -27.84
N LEU A 32 19.93 -26.94 -26.56
CA LEU A 32 20.77 -28.00 -25.97
C LEU A 32 22.30 -27.74 -25.78
N PRO A 33 23.00 -28.56 -24.95
CA PRO A 33 22.76 -28.89 -23.54
C PRO A 33 24.10 -28.89 -22.73
N LEU A 34 24.15 -29.63 -21.60
CA LEU A 34 25.33 -30.16 -20.85
C LEU A 34 25.52 -29.49 -19.48
N ALA A 35 24.94 -30.06 -18.42
CA ALA A 35 25.47 -31.20 -17.66
C ALA A 35 26.84 -30.89 -17.04
N TRP A 36 26.80 -30.49 -15.77
CA TRP A 36 27.97 -30.45 -14.88
C TRP A 36 28.18 -31.84 -14.30
N PRO A 37 29.42 -32.38 -14.25
CA PRO A 37 29.66 -33.67 -13.65
C PRO A 37 29.65 -33.57 -12.13
N SER A 38 28.97 -34.53 -11.51
CA SER A 38 29.29 -35.02 -10.18
C SER A 38 30.66 -35.72 -10.22
N LEU A 39 31.43 -35.58 -9.14
CA LEU A 39 32.53 -36.41 -8.64
C LEU A 39 33.29 -35.54 -7.62
N GLY A 40 33.58 -35.93 -6.39
CA GLY A 40 33.37 -37.23 -5.77
C GLY A 40 33.59 -37.10 -4.26
N GLU A 41 33.06 -38.10 -3.57
CA GLU A 41 33.44 -38.47 -2.23
C GLU A 41 34.93 -38.83 -2.19
N SER A 42 35.65 -38.33 -1.19
CA SER A 42 36.85 -38.98 -0.70
C SER A 42 36.80 -39.04 0.81
N HIS A 43 36.47 -40.23 1.31
CA HIS A 43 36.76 -40.69 2.66
C HIS A 43 38.25 -40.49 2.94
N PHE A 44 38.59 -39.76 4.00
CA PHE A 44 39.91 -39.82 4.60
C PHE A 44 39.82 -40.38 6.01
N LEU A 45 40.61 -41.43 6.21
CA LEU A 45 40.70 -42.26 7.39
C LEU A 45 41.39 -41.54 8.56
N ALA A 46 40.85 -41.85 9.74
CA ALA A 46 41.49 -42.00 11.05
C ALA A 46 42.96 -41.57 11.20
N GLY A 47 43.18 -40.62 12.11
CA GLY A 47 44.49 -40.29 12.69
C GLY A 47 44.34 -39.73 14.10
N ALA A 48 44.03 -40.58 15.07
CA ALA A 48 43.99 -40.21 16.49
C ALA A 48 45.41 -39.95 17.01
N ARG A 49 45.72 -38.71 17.40
CA ARG A 49 46.85 -38.38 18.28
C ARG A 49 46.34 -37.62 19.50
N ARG A 50 46.58 -38.22 20.67
CA ARG A 50 46.32 -37.64 21.99
C ARG A 50 47.31 -36.51 22.25
N VAL A 51 46.82 -35.35 22.65
CA VAL A 51 47.61 -34.22 23.17
C VAL A 51 47.21 -34.03 24.64
N PRO A 52 48.17 -33.83 25.57
CA PRO A 52 47.89 -33.81 27.01
C PRO A 52 47.25 -32.50 27.47
N ALA A 53 46.51 -32.62 28.58
CA ALA A 53 45.78 -31.57 29.25
C ALA A 53 46.68 -30.42 29.73
N GLY A 54 46.51 -29.24 29.13
CA GLY A 54 47.10 -27.98 29.56
C GLY A 54 46.03 -27.01 30.05
N ARG A 55 46.03 -26.78 31.36
CA ARG A 55 45.45 -25.66 32.14
C ARG A 55 44.49 -24.72 31.41
N GLN A 56 43.21 -24.83 31.77
CA GLN A 56 42.18 -23.83 31.50
C GLN A 56 42.50 -22.53 32.25
N CYS A 57 42.91 -21.48 31.51
CA CYS A 57 42.81 -20.11 31.98
C CYS A 57 41.45 -19.59 31.50
N SER A 58 40.45 -19.60 32.38
CA SER A 58 39.13 -19.02 32.11
C SER A 58 39.23 -17.49 32.11
N ARG A 59 39.73 -16.91 31.02
CA ARG A 59 39.41 -15.51 30.71
C ARG A 59 37.94 -15.46 30.30
N GLN A 60 37.09 -15.22 31.29
CA GLN A 60 35.69 -14.84 31.07
C GLN A 60 35.70 -13.59 30.19
N LEU A 61 35.41 -13.78 28.90
CA LEU A 61 35.00 -12.67 28.04
C LEU A 61 33.70 -12.13 28.63
N PRO A 62 33.56 -10.81 28.82
CA PRO A 62 32.31 -10.25 29.32
C PRO A 62 31.23 -10.63 28.31
N ARG A 63 30.29 -11.45 28.77
CA ARG A 63 29.06 -11.80 28.06
C ARG A 63 28.34 -10.48 27.82
N GLN A 64 28.59 -9.88 26.66
CA GLN A 64 27.82 -8.76 26.17
C GLN A 64 26.37 -9.21 26.25
N LYS A 65 25.60 -8.57 27.11
CA LYS A 65 24.15 -8.69 27.11
C LYS A 65 23.73 -8.29 25.71
N GLN A 66 23.45 -9.26 24.86
CA GLN A 66 22.60 -9.07 23.69
C GLN A 66 21.24 -8.71 24.28
N THR A 67 21.07 -7.44 24.62
CA THR A 67 19.75 -6.85 24.66
C THR A 67 19.28 -6.93 23.22
N ALA A 68 18.47 -7.95 22.94
CA ALA A 68 17.65 -7.95 21.75
C ALA A 68 17.01 -6.57 21.73
N ARG A 69 17.43 -5.74 20.78
CA ARG A 69 16.72 -4.51 20.47
C ARG A 69 15.35 -4.99 20.04
N ALA A 70 14.41 -5.05 20.99
CA ALA A 70 13.00 -5.01 20.67
C ALA A 70 12.88 -3.91 19.62
N ALA A 71 12.27 -4.22 18.48
CA ALA A 71 12.01 -3.24 17.46
C ALA A 71 11.11 -2.18 18.11
N ILE A 72 11.75 -1.14 18.63
CA ILE A 72 11.09 0.09 19.02
C ILE A 72 10.61 0.61 17.68
N VAL A 73 9.35 0.31 17.35
CA VAL A 73 8.59 1.09 16.38
C VAL A 73 8.79 2.53 16.85
N PRO A 74 9.49 3.38 16.09
CA PRO A 74 9.93 4.66 16.60
C PRO A 74 8.69 5.42 17.05
N GLU A 75 8.79 5.97 18.26
CA GLU A 75 7.80 6.85 18.84
C GLU A 75 7.40 7.91 17.80
N ARG A 76 6.18 7.70 17.29
CA ARG A 76 5.41 8.46 16.30
C ARG A 76 6.07 8.70 14.93
N ALA A 77 5.90 7.71 14.06
CA ALA A 77 5.86 7.94 12.62
C ALA A 77 4.88 9.07 12.19
N ALA A 78 3.92 9.46 13.04
CA ALA A 78 3.09 10.64 12.87
C ALA A 78 3.87 11.97 12.90
N GLU A 79 4.91 12.09 13.74
CA GLU A 79 5.70 13.31 13.92
C GLU A 79 6.72 13.56 12.80
N VAL A 80 7.02 12.54 12.00
CA VAL A 80 7.96 12.67 10.88
C VAL A 80 7.40 13.63 9.82
N LYS A 81 8.21 14.63 9.44
CA LYS A 81 7.85 15.60 8.40
C LYS A 81 7.54 14.92 7.07
N TRP A 82 6.63 15.52 6.30
CA TRP A 82 6.19 14.99 5.02
C TRP A 82 7.36 14.67 4.08
N ASP A 83 8.33 15.56 3.95
CA ASP A 83 9.46 15.41 3.02
C ASP A 83 10.27 14.14 3.30
N ALA A 84 10.44 13.80 4.58
CA ALA A 84 11.13 12.57 4.99
C ALA A 84 10.27 11.32 4.69
N LYS A 85 8.96 11.37 4.97
CA LYS A 85 8.02 10.29 4.61
C LYS A 85 8.02 10.04 3.10
N ARG A 86 7.91 11.12 2.33
CA ARG A 86 7.94 11.12 0.87
C ARG A 86 9.23 10.52 0.34
N LYS A 87 10.39 10.89 0.91
CA LYS A 87 11.67 10.32 0.52
C LYS A 87 11.66 8.79 0.66
N VAL A 88 11.18 8.27 1.79
CA VAL A 88 11.07 6.81 1.99
C VAL A 88 10.15 6.17 0.96
N LEU A 89 9.01 6.79 0.64
CA LEU A 89 8.07 6.29 -0.36
C LEU A 89 8.66 6.26 -1.78
N VAL A 90 9.41 7.30 -2.14
CA VAL A 90 10.09 7.40 -3.43
C VAL A 90 11.22 6.37 -3.52
N ASP A 91 12.04 6.24 -2.47
CA ASP A 91 13.14 5.28 -2.40
C ASP A 91 12.62 3.82 -2.45
N ALA A 92 11.43 3.57 -1.89
CA ALA A 92 10.73 2.28 -1.96
C ALA A 92 9.91 2.08 -3.24
N ASN A 93 9.97 3.01 -4.19
CA ASN A 93 9.26 2.97 -5.48
C ASN A 93 7.72 2.81 -5.34
N VAL A 94 7.13 3.39 -4.30
CA VAL A 94 5.67 3.42 -4.13
C VAL A 94 5.07 4.35 -5.18
N ARG A 95 4.48 3.74 -6.22
CA ARG A 95 3.85 4.48 -7.31
C ARG A 95 2.36 4.66 -7.07
N SER A 96 1.84 5.77 -7.61
CA SER A 96 0.40 6.03 -7.65
C SER A 96 -0.21 5.45 -8.93
N VAL A 97 -1.37 4.79 -8.80
CA VAL A 97 -2.12 4.17 -9.90
C VAL A 97 -3.50 4.79 -10.03
N ALA A 98 -3.96 4.98 -11.28
CA ALA A 98 -5.30 5.50 -11.55
C ALA A 98 -6.39 4.48 -11.14
N PRO A 99 -7.63 4.90 -10.85
CA PRO A 99 -8.68 3.99 -10.38
C PRO A 99 -8.98 2.79 -11.30
N LYS A 100 -9.14 3.01 -12.61
CA LYS A 100 -9.31 1.92 -13.59
C LYS A 100 -8.15 0.93 -13.59
N GLU A 101 -6.92 1.44 -13.54
CA GLU A 101 -5.73 0.60 -13.48
C GLU A 101 -5.66 -0.16 -12.15
N ALA A 102 -5.99 0.47 -11.03
CA ALA A 102 -6.07 -0.18 -9.73
C ALA A 102 -7.07 -1.35 -9.77
N ARG A 103 -8.25 -1.15 -10.37
CA ARG A 103 -9.23 -2.24 -10.52
C ARG A 103 -8.71 -3.36 -11.42
N ARG A 104 -8.01 -3.03 -12.49
CA ARG A 104 -7.36 -4.02 -13.36
C ARG A 104 -6.34 -4.85 -12.60
N LEU A 105 -5.48 -4.22 -11.79
CA LEU A 105 -4.48 -4.88 -10.95
C LEU A 105 -5.11 -5.81 -9.90
N VAL A 106 -6.26 -5.43 -9.34
CA VAL A 106 -7.03 -6.31 -8.43
C VAL A 106 -7.49 -7.56 -9.17
N ASN A 107 -8.08 -7.39 -10.36
CA ASN A 107 -8.63 -8.51 -11.14
C ASN A 107 -7.56 -9.43 -11.75
N GLU A 108 -6.47 -8.86 -12.29
CA GLU A 108 -5.48 -9.60 -13.10
C GLU A 108 -4.27 -10.04 -12.27
N GLU A 109 -3.83 -9.23 -11.31
CA GLU A 109 -2.58 -9.45 -10.58
C GLU A 109 -2.79 -9.84 -9.11
N GLY A 110 -4.04 -9.89 -8.62
CA GLY A 110 -4.38 -10.28 -7.26
C GLY A 110 -4.03 -9.22 -6.22
N TYR A 111 -4.00 -7.95 -6.60
CA TYR A 111 -3.93 -6.85 -5.62
C TYR A 111 -5.20 -6.80 -4.78
N ARG A 112 -5.08 -6.30 -3.54
CA ARG A 112 -6.22 -6.05 -2.66
C ARG A 112 -6.22 -4.60 -2.18
N PHE A 113 -7.40 -4.01 -2.10
CA PHE A 113 -7.57 -2.66 -1.58
C PHE A 113 -7.47 -2.64 -0.06
N LEU A 114 -6.73 -1.66 0.46
CA LEU A 114 -6.66 -1.31 1.87
C LEU A 114 -7.25 0.09 2.04
N ASP A 115 -8.48 0.17 2.56
CA ASP A 115 -9.13 1.43 2.89
C ASP A 115 -8.72 1.88 4.29
N VAL A 116 -8.09 3.06 4.37
CA VAL A 116 -7.60 3.64 5.63
C VAL A 116 -8.48 4.74 6.21
N ARG A 117 -9.68 4.91 5.66
CA ARG A 117 -10.72 5.78 6.24
C ARG A 117 -11.29 5.17 7.52
N PRO A 118 -11.93 5.99 8.38
CA PRO A 118 -12.60 5.50 9.57
C PRO A 118 -13.77 4.58 9.19
N ASP A 119 -14.18 3.71 10.12
CA ASP A 119 -15.21 2.69 9.90
C ASP A 119 -16.54 3.23 9.33
N TYR A 120 -16.98 4.43 9.76
CA TYR A 120 -18.22 5.01 9.25
C TYR A 120 -18.15 5.33 7.75
N ASP A 121 -17.03 5.85 7.24
CA ASP A 121 -16.85 6.16 5.82
C ASP A 121 -16.79 4.87 4.97
N TYR A 122 -16.23 3.80 5.55
CA TYR A 122 -16.15 2.49 4.90
C TYR A 122 -17.53 1.84 4.79
N LYS A 123 -18.33 1.90 5.86
CA LYS A 123 -19.71 1.39 5.88
C LYS A 123 -20.61 2.11 4.90
N GLU A 124 -20.43 3.41 4.68
CA GLU A 124 -21.19 4.20 3.71
C GLU A 124 -20.92 3.76 2.27
N ALA A 125 -19.65 3.62 1.87
CA ALA A 125 -19.29 3.08 0.56
C ALA A 125 -17.82 2.63 0.54
N HIS A 126 -17.51 1.50 -0.10
CA HIS A 126 -16.13 1.01 -0.27
C HIS A 126 -15.99 0.19 -1.55
N PRO A 127 -14.79 0.09 -2.16
CA PRO A 127 -14.55 -0.82 -3.27
C PRO A 127 -14.89 -2.26 -2.89
N GLU A 128 -15.40 -3.04 -3.84
CA GLU A 128 -15.53 -4.49 -3.66
C GLU A 128 -14.17 -5.12 -3.33
N ASP A 129 -14.18 -6.19 -2.54
CA ASP A 129 -12.98 -6.93 -2.11
C ASP A 129 -11.92 -6.11 -1.36
N SER A 130 -12.32 -4.95 -0.82
CA SER A 130 -11.46 -4.13 0.04
C SER A 130 -11.48 -4.59 1.50
N SER A 131 -10.46 -4.20 2.25
CA SER A 131 -10.37 -4.40 3.70
C SER A 131 -10.17 -3.07 4.39
N ASN A 132 -10.92 -2.80 5.45
CA ASN A 132 -10.80 -1.57 6.22
C ASN A 132 -9.79 -1.74 7.36
N VAL A 133 -8.76 -0.91 7.36
CA VAL A 133 -7.86 -0.75 8.51
C VAL A 133 -7.64 0.72 8.77
N GLN A 134 -8.21 1.22 9.86
CA GLN A 134 -8.34 2.65 10.12
C GLN A 134 -7.00 3.23 10.56
N LEU A 135 -6.43 4.13 9.75
CA LEU A 135 -5.26 4.92 10.18
C LEU A 135 -5.66 5.91 11.28
N TYR A 136 -6.84 6.52 11.12
CA TYR A 136 -7.48 7.36 12.12
C TYR A 136 -8.87 6.81 12.42
N ARG A 137 -9.17 6.65 13.70
CA ARG A 137 -10.45 6.15 14.22
C ARG A 137 -11.25 7.29 14.85
N ALA A 138 -12.56 7.11 15.02
CA ALA A 138 -13.36 8.07 15.77
C ALA A 138 -12.87 8.18 17.22
N ILE A 139 -12.95 9.38 17.80
CA ILE A 139 -12.63 9.58 19.23
C ILE A 139 -13.73 8.88 20.05
N GLN A 140 -13.43 7.70 20.59
CA GLN A 140 -14.38 6.88 21.37
C GLN A 140 -14.16 7.00 22.89
N ASP A 141 -13.00 7.50 23.31
CA ASP A 141 -12.61 7.48 24.72
C ASP A 141 -13.24 8.62 25.52
N TRP A 142 -13.75 8.29 26.70
CA TRP A 142 -14.32 9.22 27.68
C TRP A 142 -13.26 9.84 28.62
N THR A 143 -12.01 9.95 28.17
CA THR A 143 -10.98 10.64 28.93
C THR A 143 -11.28 12.16 28.96
N PRO A 144 -11.12 12.86 30.12
CA PRO A 144 -11.48 14.28 30.24
C PRO A 144 -10.89 15.18 29.14
N TYR A 145 -9.62 14.97 28.78
CA TYR A 145 -8.97 15.70 27.69
C TYR A 145 -9.63 15.46 26.32
N LYS A 146 -10.02 14.22 26.01
CA LYS A 146 -10.67 13.87 24.73
C LYS A 146 -12.11 14.36 24.67
N ILE A 147 -12.81 14.43 25.80
CA ILE A 147 -14.13 15.08 25.91
C ILE A 147 -14.02 16.57 25.61
N ILE A 148 -13.05 17.27 26.22
CA ILE A 148 -12.80 18.69 25.96
C ILE A 148 -12.45 18.90 24.49
N ARG A 149 -11.60 18.05 23.91
CA ARG A 149 -11.24 18.09 22.48
C ARG A 149 -12.46 17.91 21.59
N ARG A 150 -13.32 16.92 21.90
CA ARG A 150 -14.57 16.67 21.17
C ARG A 150 -15.53 17.85 21.29
N ALA A 151 -15.69 18.42 22.49
CA ALA A 151 -16.54 19.59 22.73
C ALA A 151 -16.03 20.81 21.96
N GLY A 152 -14.71 21.04 21.95
CA GLY A 152 -14.07 22.09 21.16
C GLY A 152 -14.30 21.90 19.66
N PHE A 153 -14.08 20.69 19.14
CA PHE A 153 -14.38 20.39 17.74
C PHE A 153 -15.85 20.58 17.39
N ALA A 154 -16.78 20.13 18.25
CA ALA A 154 -18.21 20.34 18.07
C ALA A 154 -18.59 21.83 18.08
N PHE A 155 -17.95 22.66 18.91
CA PHE A 155 -18.15 24.12 18.91
C PHE A 155 -17.80 24.76 17.56
N PHE A 156 -16.78 24.24 16.86
CA PHE A 156 -16.42 24.66 15.50
C PHE A 156 -17.14 23.86 14.40
N GLY A 157 -18.20 23.10 14.74
CA GLY A 157 -18.99 22.33 13.78
C GLY A 157 -18.35 21.03 13.27
N ILE A 158 -17.24 20.59 13.87
CA ILE A 158 -16.55 19.35 13.52
C ILE A 158 -17.03 18.23 14.47
N PHE A 159 -18.09 17.52 14.07
CA PHE A 159 -18.70 16.49 14.91
C PHE A 159 -18.04 15.10 14.77
N LYS A 160 -17.44 14.80 13.61
CA LYS A 160 -16.74 13.53 13.32
C LYS A 160 -15.22 13.65 13.56
N GLY A 161 -14.83 14.08 14.76
CA GLY A 161 -13.41 14.17 15.14
C GLY A 161 -12.73 12.79 15.13
N THR A 162 -11.50 12.72 14.59
CA THR A 162 -10.72 11.47 14.53
C THR A 162 -9.43 11.57 15.34
N GLU A 163 -8.95 10.42 15.81
CA GLU A 163 -7.67 10.23 16.50
C GLU A 163 -6.85 9.14 15.80
N GLU A 164 -5.52 9.18 15.98
CA GLU A 164 -4.63 8.14 15.45
C GLU A 164 -4.94 6.78 16.06
N ASN A 165 -4.96 5.74 15.23
CA ASN A 165 -5.11 4.36 15.69
C ASN A 165 -3.72 3.80 16.09
N PRO A 166 -3.44 3.54 17.39
CA PRO A 166 -2.16 2.98 17.80
C PRO A 166 -1.95 1.54 17.31
N SER A 167 -3.04 0.80 17.06
CA SER A 167 -3.02 -0.59 16.60
C SER A 167 -2.99 -0.73 15.08
N PHE A 168 -2.86 0.37 14.32
CA PHE A 168 -2.94 0.37 12.86
C PHE A 168 -2.05 -0.70 12.19
N ILE A 169 -0.77 -0.79 12.57
CA ILE A 169 0.15 -1.77 11.99
C ILE A 169 -0.19 -3.20 12.41
N GLU A 170 -0.68 -3.41 13.63
CA GLU A 170 -1.09 -4.73 14.11
C GLU A 170 -2.29 -5.24 13.32
N ASP A 171 -3.28 -4.37 13.09
CA ASP A 171 -4.47 -4.65 12.28
C ASP A 171 -4.10 -4.93 10.81
N VAL A 172 -3.13 -4.17 10.25
CA VAL A 172 -2.60 -4.44 8.90
C VAL A 172 -1.93 -5.82 8.84
N ARG A 173 -1.11 -6.18 9.83
CA ARG A 173 -0.44 -7.49 9.88
C ARG A 173 -1.43 -8.64 10.04
N ALA A 174 -2.53 -8.43 10.75
CA ALA A 174 -3.62 -9.41 10.86
C ALA A 174 -4.35 -9.60 9.52
N THR A 175 -4.54 -8.52 8.76
CA THR A 175 -5.23 -8.54 7.45
C THR A 175 -4.34 -9.05 6.31
N PHE A 176 -3.04 -8.71 6.36
CA PHE A 176 -2.01 -9.03 5.37
C PHE A 176 -0.78 -9.62 6.09
N PRO A 177 -0.79 -10.91 6.44
CA PRO A 177 0.31 -11.54 7.18
C PRO A 177 1.62 -11.59 6.36
N GLU A 178 1.52 -11.68 5.04
CA GLU A 178 2.66 -11.77 4.12
C GLU A 178 3.22 -10.39 3.75
N LYS A 179 4.55 -10.21 3.83
CA LYS A 179 5.22 -8.93 3.54
C LYS A 179 5.33 -8.60 2.05
N ASP A 180 5.15 -9.59 1.20
CA ASP A 180 5.02 -9.48 -0.25
C ASP A 180 3.56 -9.38 -0.72
N ALA A 181 2.60 -9.28 0.21
CA ALA A 181 1.21 -9.00 -0.12
C ALA A 181 1.09 -7.77 -1.03
N LYS A 182 0.27 -7.90 -2.08
CA LYS A 182 0.01 -6.89 -3.09
C LYS A 182 -1.11 -5.96 -2.62
N ILE A 183 -0.75 -4.75 -2.18
CA ILE A 183 -1.66 -3.84 -1.47
C ILE A 183 -1.81 -2.54 -2.25
N ILE A 184 -3.06 -2.11 -2.46
CA ILE A 184 -3.39 -0.77 -2.97
C ILE A 184 -4.01 0.03 -1.83
N VAL A 185 -3.28 1.02 -1.32
CA VAL A 185 -3.72 1.85 -0.20
C VAL A 185 -4.59 3.00 -0.70
N ALA A 186 -5.77 3.14 -0.13
CA ALA A 186 -6.77 4.11 -0.55
C ALA A 186 -7.31 4.92 0.64
N CYS A 187 -7.56 6.21 0.39
CA CYS A 187 -8.32 7.09 1.28
C CYS A 187 -9.26 7.97 0.45
N THR A 188 -10.00 8.89 1.08
CA THR A 188 -11.02 9.71 0.40
C THR A 188 -10.51 10.43 -0.85
N ALA A 189 -9.53 11.33 -0.71
CA ALA A 189 -9.10 12.24 -1.79
C ALA A 189 -7.76 11.88 -2.45
N GLY A 190 -7.06 10.87 -1.95
CA GLY A 190 -5.69 10.56 -2.37
C GLY A 190 -4.70 11.70 -2.11
N GLY A 191 -3.46 11.47 -2.53
CA GLY A 191 -2.36 12.45 -2.46
C GLY A 191 -1.39 12.24 -3.63
N SER A 192 -0.25 12.89 -3.61
CA SER A 192 0.78 12.70 -4.63
C SER A 192 2.18 12.78 -4.03
N THR A 193 3.03 11.79 -4.35
CA THR A 193 4.47 11.88 -4.13
C THR A 193 5.18 12.69 -5.22
N ARG A 194 4.50 13.05 -6.30
CA ARG A 194 5.06 13.87 -7.38
C ARG A 194 4.87 15.36 -7.06
N PRO A 195 5.93 16.18 -7.17
CA PRO A 195 5.83 17.64 -7.12
C PRO A 195 4.82 18.18 -8.12
N SER A 196 4.16 19.27 -7.75
CA SER A 196 3.28 20.06 -8.63
C SER A 196 3.46 21.54 -8.34
N ALA A 197 2.96 22.42 -9.21
CA ALA A 197 3.09 23.87 -9.04
C ALA A 197 2.58 24.39 -7.68
N ASN A 198 1.49 23.80 -7.17
CA ASN A 198 0.91 24.18 -5.88
C ASN A 198 1.51 23.42 -4.69
N PHE A 199 2.19 22.29 -4.95
CA PHE A 199 2.74 21.40 -3.94
C PHE A 199 4.15 20.95 -4.37
N PRO A 200 5.21 21.74 -4.09
CA PRO A 200 6.57 21.41 -4.52
C PRO A 200 7.07 20.10 -3.92
N GLU A 201 6.63 19.76 -2.71
CA GLU A 201 6.94 18.49 -2.06
C GLU A 201 5.88 17.41 -2.31
N GLY A 202 4.96 17.63 -3.24
CA GLY A 202 3.77 16.79 -3.40
C GLY A 202 2.75 16.99 -2.28
N LYS A 203 1.67 16.22 -2.34
CA LYS A 203 0.49 16.38 -1.47
C LYS A 203 0.40 15.19 -0.51
N GLN A 204 0.62 15.44 0.77
CA GLN A 204 0.39 14.45 1.82
C GLN A 204 -1.09 14.05 1.87
N SER A 205 -1.35 12.76 2.05
CA SER A 205 -2.68 12.19 2.26
C SER A 205 -2.66 11.07 3.29
N ARG A 206 -3.83 10.68 3.80
CA ARG A 206 -3.97 9.57 4.75
C ARG A 206 -3.45 8.25 4.14
N SER A 207 -3.74 8.00 2.86
CA SER A 207 -3.25 6.81 2.15
C SER A 207 -1.73 6.80 1.98
N LEU A 208 -1.08 7.95 1.75
CA LEU A 208 0.39 8.03 1.64
C LEU A 208 1.07 7.90 3.00
N ILE A 209 0.48 8.44 4.06
CA ILE A 209 0.95 8.21 5.43
C ILE A 209 0.87 6.72 5.76
N ALA A 210 -0.27 6.07 5.48
CA ALA A 210 -0.42 4.64 5.66
C ALA A 210 0.61 3.85 4.82
N ALA A 211 0.80 4.17 3.55
CA ALA A 211 1.81 3.52 2.72
C ALA A 211 3.22 3.66 3.33
N TYR A 212 3.55 4.78 3.96
CA TYR A 212 4.81 4.97 4.66
C TYR A 212 4.94 4.00 5.85
N TYR A 213 3.90 3.86 6.66
CA TYR A 213 3.85 2.87 7.75
C TYR A 213 4.07 1.45 7.22
N LEU A 214 3.42 1.08 6.11
CA LEU A 214 3.57 -0.24 5.48
C LEU A 214 5.01 -0.48 4.99
N VAL A 215 5.60 0.50 4.30
CA VAL A 215 6.98 0.39 3.79
C VAL A 215 7.98 0.26 4.95
N VAL A 216 7.84 1.07 5.99
CA VAL A 216 8.70 0.99 7.19
C VAL A 216 8.54 -0.36 7.90
N ASP A 217 7.34 -0.94 7.88
CA ASP A 217 7.06 -2.27 8.41
C ASP A 217 7.61 -3.42 7.53
N GLY A 218 8.08 -3.11 6.32
CA GLY A 218 8.73 -4.05 5.40
C GLY A 218 7.83 -4.60 4.30
N TYR A 219 6.64 -4.04 4.06
CA TYR A 219 5.81 -4.42 2.91
C TYR A 219 6.45 -3.95 1.60
N LYS A 220 6.53 -4.84 0.62
CA LYS A 220 7.26 -4.61 -0.65
C LYS A 220 6.37 -4.12 -1.79
N ASN A 221 5.16 -4.68 -1.89
CA ASN A 221 4.27 -4.49 -3.04
C ASN A 221 3.15 -3.49 -2.71
N VAL A 222 3.54 -2.28 -2.30
CA VAL A 222 2.62 -1.22 -1.90
C VAL A 222 2.41 -0.23 -3.05
N LEU A 223 1.15 -0.08 -3.45
CA LEU A 223 0.69 0.93 -4.40
C LEU A 223 -0.22 1.94 -3.71
N HIS A 224 -0.28 3.14 -4.27
CA HIS A 224 -1.16 4.21 -3.80
C HIS A 224 -2.27 4.48 -4.83
N LEU A 225 -3.52 4.59 -4.39
CA LEU A 225 -4.63 4.97 -5.28
C LEU A 225 -4.62 6.47 -5.56
N ASP A 226 -4.39 6.85 -6.82
CA ASP A 226 -4.38 8.23 -7.26
C ASP A 226 -5.78 8.87 -7.19
N ASN A 227 -5.86 10.12 -6.76
CA ASN A 227 -7.11 10.85 -6.45
C ASN A 227 -8.07 10.17 -5.44
N GLY A 228 -7.67 9.05 -4.86
CA GLY A 228 -8.40 8.35 -3.82
C GLY A 228 -9.73 7.74 -4.27
N LEU A 229 -10.54 7.40 -3.29
CA LEU A 229 -11.82 6.72 -3.49
C LEU A 229 -12.89 7.61 -4.11
N MET A 230 -12.80 8.93 -3.95
CA MET A 230 -13.70 9.86 -4.65
C MET A 230 -13.59 9.70 -6.16
N ALA A 231 -12.36 9.60 -6.70
CA ALA A 231 -12.16 9.34 -8.11
C ALA A 231 -12.64 7.93 -8.51
N TYR A 232 -12.35 6.92 -7.69
CA TYR A 232 -12.81 5.55 -7.92
C TYR A 232 -14.34 5.46 -8.06
N PHE A 233 -15.09 6.11 -7.17
CA PHE A 233 -16.56 6.13 -7.25
C PHE A 233 -17.07 7.00 -8.39
N SER A 234 -16.40 8.12 -8.71
CA SER A 234 -16.78 8.97 -9.86
C SER A 234 -16.59 8.27 -11.21
N GLU A 235 -15.73 7.25 -11.27
CA GLU A 235 -15.53 6.41 -12.44
C GLU A 235 -16.50 5.21 -12.48
N GLU A 236 -17.47 5.15 -11.57
CA GLU A 236 -18.51 4.11 -11.49
C GLU A 236 -17.95 2.68 -11.42
N LEU A 237 -16.80 2.52 -10.76
CA LEU A 237 -16.15 1.23 -10.57
C LEU A 237 -16.86 0.39 -9.51
N PRO A 238 -16.73 -0.96 -9.55
CA PRO A 238 -17.44 -1.85 -8.63
C PRO A 238 -17.17 -1.52 -7.16
N ALA A 239 -18.25 -1.24 -6.43
CA ALA A 239 -18.23 -0.77 -5.05
C ALA A 239 -19.48 -1.27 -4.31
N ASN A 240 -19.29 -1.58 -3.03
CA ASN A 240 -20.38 -1.82 -2.10
C ASN A 240 -20.78 -0.49 -1.48
N PHE A 241 -22.06 -0.17 -1.59
CA PHE A 241 -22.68 0.94 -0.89
C PHE A 241 -23.39 0.39 0.34
N GLY A 242 -23.25 1.07 1.47
CA GLY A 242 -23.99 0.72 2.68
C GLY A 242 -25.48 0.70 2.38
N SER A 243 -26.15 -0.40 2.68
CA SER A 243 -27.60 -0.44 2.61
C SER A 243 -28.16 0.55 3.63
N ASP A 244 -28.89 1.57 3.17
CA ASP A 244 -29.68 2.44 4.02
C ASP A 244 -30.58 1.55 4.89
N ASN A 245 -30.32 1.54 6.20
CA ASN A 245 -31.19 0.91 7.21
C ASN A 245 -32.21 1.95 7.69
#